data_AF-C3YF08-F1
#
_entry.id   AF-C3YF08-F1
#
_cell.length_a   1.000
_cell.length_b   1.000
_cell.length_c   1.000
_cell.angle_alpha   90.00
_cell.angle_beta   90.00
_cell.angle_gamma   90.00
#
_symmetry.space_group_name_H-M   'P 1'
#
loop_
_entity.id
_entity.type
_entity.pdbx_description
1 polymer ?
#
loop_
_entity_poly.entity_id
_entity_poly.type
_entity_poly.pdbx_seq_one_letter_code
_entity_poly.pdbx_strand_id
1 'polypeptide(L)'
;MKIIACALLVTFIYCVGQVTSLQCYTCSGMTGSAYDDCSNNKNSNLTTCANGTTNCFSMKLQFNSSGAMLYGRGCAGTSQCSSTTLTNVTAACQAFGGNADISNCTASKWKKKHLYYRIVNSPHNNEAEKYRVQNTVARAIKLWSDASPLTFYEAKDRQKADFVVKFIKGDHNDGYPFDGEGGIYAHAFFPQDGDVHFDNDEIWALKQENSPKKDLFIIAAHELGHSLGLGHSKVDGAVMRPKYRDIMKHKDIEKLSSDDTAAIQAVYGPCPKVEYWLKDLLKRRTKPRPPIGKRRPSTCSGPFDAMFLGPDMRTYVMRGRYYWKLNEERMIGRPQPLLIKHRWPGLPGNVNAAVTSYYTKRTYFFKGDRVWRYNNNVLDSNYPIKIKGTGLPKNPDAALVWGPKNRIVIFRGKKFWVWNEFTRRVDMGFPKLIRKYWHGVPNHLDAALRWKNGITYFFKSGYYWKFEDDLEKTAKCYPRPVALYWSSCGGTSLERYGT
;
A
#
# COMPACT_ATOMS: atom_id res chain seq x y z
N MET A 1 7.08 -55.41 -7.47
CA MET A 1 6.23 -54.25 -7.83
C MET A 1 5.46 -53.59 -6.67
N LYS A 2 5.59 -54.04 -5.40
CA LYS A 2 4.87 -53.46 -4.24
C LYS A 2 5.71 -52.60 -3.28
N ILE A 3 7.03 -52.49 -3.50
CA ILE A 3 7.96 -51.67 -2.68
C ILE A 3 8.25 -50.30 -3.35
N ILE A 4 8.00 -50.18 -4.65
CA ILE A 4 8.27 -48.96 -5.44
C ILE A 4 7.23 -47.85 -5.15
N ALA A 5 5.99 -48.22 -4.79
CA ALA A 5 4.95 -47.25 -4.44
C ALA A 5 5.16 -46.57 -3.06
N CYS A 6 5.90 -47.22 -2.15
CA CYS A 6 6.29 -46.60 -0.89
C CYS A 6 7.59 -45.79 -1.02
N ALA A 7 8.54 -46.26 -1.84
CA ALA A 7 9.79 -45.55 -2.13
C ALA A 7 9.58 -44.24 -2.92
N LEU A 8 8.63 -44.18 -3.85
CA LEU A 8 8.25 -42.94 -4.54
C LEU A 8 7.51 -41.94 -3.64
N LEU A 9 6.96 -42.39 -2.51
CA LEU A 9 6.37 -41.51 -1.49
C LEU A 9 7.44 -40.91 -0.57
N VAL A 10 8.54 -41.61 -0.30
CA VAL A 10 9.64 -41.09 0.53
C VAL A 10 10.36 -39.91 -0.17
N THR A 11 10.40 -39.90 -1.50
CA THR A 11 10.93 -38.74 -2.27
C THR A 11 9.95 -37.56 -2.34
N PHE A 12 8.68 -37.75 -1.98
CA PHE A 12 7.65 -36.69 -1.93
C PHE A 12 7.48 -36.05 -0.53
N ILE A 13 8.06 -36.68 0.51
CA ILE A 13 8.02 -36.22 1.90
C ILE A 13 8.95 -35.01 2.15
N TYR A 14 9.76 -34.60 1.17
CA TYR A 14 10.61 -33.40 1.26
C TYR A 14 9.97 -32.11 0.72
N CYS A 15 8.72 -32.16 0.20
CA CYS A 15 8.09 -31.01 -0.45
C CYS A 15 7.12 -30.20 0.41
N VAL A 16 6.67 -30.72 1.56
CA VAL A 16 5.80 -29.99 2.48
C VAL A 16 6.27 -30.32 3.88
N GLY A 17 6.76 -29.32 4.61
CA GLY A 17 7.15 -29.47 5.99
C GLY A 17 6.07 -30.16 6.82
N GLN A 18 6.49 -31.24 7.48
CA GLN A 18 5.81 -32.02 8.52
C GLN A 18 4.35 -32.46 8.28
N VAL A 19 4.19 -33.70 7.82
CA VAL A 19 3.02 -34.53 8.12
C VAL A 19 3.12 -34.96 9.60
N THR A 20 2.25 -34.45 10.47
CA THR A 20 2.31 -34.73 11.93
C THR A 20 1.72 -36.09 12.32
N SER A 21 0.95 -36.75 11.44
CA SER A 21 0.61 -38.17 11.58
C SER A 21 0.16 -38.77 10.24
N LEU A 22 0.58 -40.00 9.96
CA LEU A 22 0.08 -40.83 8.87
C LEU A 22 -0.55 -42.08 9.51
N GLN A 23 -1.88 -42.21 9.46
CA GLN A 23 -2.56 -43.45 9.86
C GLN A 23 -3.07 -44.17 8.61
N CYS A 24 -2.46 -45.32 8.33
CA CYS A 24 -2.91 -46.24 7.29
C CYS A 24 -3.77 -47.32 7.93
N TYR A 25 -5.05 -47.41 7.55
CA TYR A 25 -5.91 -48.53 7.94
C TYR A 25 -5.88 -49.58 6.84
N THR A 26 -5.68 -50.84 7.22
CA THR A 26 -5.88 -52.00 6.34
C THR A 26 -7.12 -52.75 6.83
N CYS A 27 -8.15 -52.86 5.99
CA CYS A 27 -9.24 -53.78 6.28
C CYS A 27 -8.70 -55.19 6.03
N SER A 28 -8.41 -55.93 7.10
CA SER A 28 -8.08 -57.35 7.02
C SER A 28 -9.11 -58.15 7.81
N GLY A 29 -9.75 -59.09 7.13
CA GLY A 29 -10.57 -60.14 7.73
C GLY A 29 -12.04 -59.78 7.98
N MET A 30 -12.90 -60.00 6.99
CA MET A 30 -14.30 -60.35 7.24
C MET A 30 -14.70 -61.50 6.30
N THR A 31 -14.72 -62.71 6.86
CA THR A 31 -15.37 -63.90 6.29
C THR A 31 -16.81 -63.95 6.80
N GLY A 32 -17.78 -64.17 5.91
CA GLY A 32 -19.10 -64.69 6.29
C GLY A 32 -20.27 -63.71 6.14
N SER A 33 -21.32 -64.23 5.52
CA SER A 33 -22.64 -63.69 5.20
C SER A 33 -23.29 -62.78 6.25
N ALA A 34 -23.64 -61.56 5.83
CA ALA A 34 -24.86 -60.84 6.22
C ALA A 34 -25.04 -59.65 5.26
N TYR A 35 -25.77 -59.90 4.17
CA TYR A 35 -26.53 -58.88 3.46
C TYR A 35 -27.69 -58.51 4.41
N ASP A 36 -28.08 -57.23 4.44
CA ASP A 36 -29.16 -56.65 5.28
C ASP A 36 -28.78 -56.30 6.72
N ASP A 37 -28.24 -55.09 6.94
CA ASP A 37 -28.88 -54.01 7.72
C ASP A 37 -27.89 -52.86 7.91
N CYS A 38 -28.22 -51.65 7.44
CA CYS A 38 -27.78 -50.35 7.99
C CYS A 38 -28.29 -49.21 7.09
N SER A 39 -29.61 -49.01 7.10
CA SER A 39 -30.18 -47.68 6.91
C SER A 39 -30.21 -46.96 8.26
N ASN A 40 -29.94 -45.66 8.26
CA ASN A 40 -30.04 -44.72 9.38
C ASN A 40 -28.93 -44.75 10.44
N ASN A 41 -27.86 -43.98 10.20
CA ASN A 41 -27.23 -43.23 11.28
C ASN A 41 -26.73 -41.85 10.83
N LYS A 42 -27.33 -40.79 11.39
CA LYS A 42 -26.90 -39.39 11.24
C LYS A 42 -25.70 -39.14 12.17
N ASN A 43 -24.52 -39.65 11.81
CA ASN A 43 -23.19 -39.18 12.28
C ASN A 43 -22.09 -40.18 11.85
N SER A 44 -21.82 -40.29 10.55
CA SER A 44 -20.60 -40.96 10.10
C SER A 44 -20.25 -40.58 8.67
N ASN A 45 -19.06 -39.99 8.51
CA ASN A 45 -18.39 -39.71 7.25
C ASN A 45 -17.96 -41.02 6.58
N LEU A 46 -18.85 -41.64 5.79
CA LEU A 46 -18.50 -42.75 4.91
C LEU A 46 -19.20 -42.56 3.57
N THR A 47 -18.43 -42.20 2.54
CA THR A 47 -18.86 -42.25 1.14
C THR A 47 -18.70 -43.69 0.63
N THR A 48 -19.80 -44.23 0.11
CA THR A 48 -19.95 -45.58 -0.45
C THR A 48 -19.01 -45.87 -1.63
N CYS A 49 -18.31 -47.02 -1.62
CA CYS A 49 -17.51 -47.51 -2.75
C CYS A 49 -18.44 -48.26 -3.75
N ALA A 50 -18.48 -47.84 -5.03
CA ALA A 50 -19.19 -48.57 -6.10
C ALA A 50 -18.22 -49.54 -6.81
N ASN A 51 -18.56 -50.84 -6.76
CA ASN A 51 -18.05 -52.01 -7.49
C ASN A 51 -16.58 -52.04 -7.97
N GLY A 52 -15.80 -52.95 -7.36
CA GLY A 52 -14.80 -53.74 -8.10
C GLY A 52 -13.32 -53.53 -7.79
N THR A 53 -12.94 -52.70 -6.81
CA THR A 53 -11.53 -52.61 -6.37
C THR A 53 -11.43 -52.70 -4.84
N THR A 54 -10.90 -53.84 -4.36
CA THR A 54 -10.52 -54.04 -2.96
C THR A 54 -9.27 -53.21 -2.65
N ASN A 55 -9.49 -51.96 -2.20
CA ASN A 55 -8.71 -51.21 -1.19
C ASN A 55 -9.11 -49.73 -1.24
N CYS A 56 -10.08 -49.30 -0.42
CA CYS A 56 -10.42 -47.88 -0.24
C CYS A 56 -9.46 -47.29 0.82
N PHE A 57 -8.54 -46.37 0.43
CA PHE A 57 -7.70 -45.59 1.34
C PHE A 57 -8.42 -44.29 1.69
N SER A 58 -8.71 -44.04 2.97
CA SER A 58 -9.16 -42.73 3.44
C SER A 58 -7.95 -41.97 3.98
N MET A 59 -7.61 -40.85 3.34
CA MET A 59 -6.51 -39.98 3.75
C MET A 59 -7.09 -38.68 4.31
N LYS A 60 -6.86 -38.41 5.60
CA LYS A 60 -7.25 -37.15 6.24
C LYS A 60 -6.06 -36.20 6.22
N LEU A 61 -5.96 -35.36 5.19
CA LEU A 61 -4.95 -34.31 5.11
C LEU A 61 -5.42 -33.07 5.88
N GLN A 62 -4.75 -32.74 6.98
CA GLN A 62 -4.85 -31.41 7.59
C GLN A 62 -3.67 -30.57 7.12
N PHE A 63 -3.94 -29.54 6.30
CA PHE A 63 -2.92 -28.57 5.92
C PHE A 63 -2.83 -27.48 6.98
N ASN A 64 -1.65 -27.31 7.56
CA ASN A 64 -1.35 -26.16 8.40
C ASN A 64 -0.99 -24.98 7.49
N SER A 65 -1.55 -23.80 7.74
CA SER A 65 -1.41 -22.58 6.91
C SER A 65 -0.01 -21.93 6.97
N SER A 66 1.05 -22.71 7.15
CA SER A 66 2.39 -22.25 7.57
C SER A 66 3.46 -22.33 6.47
N GLY A 67 3.10 -22.67 5.22
CA GLY A 67 4.08 -22.83 4.13
C GLY A 67 4.49 -21.52 3.48
N ALA A 68 5.78 -21.38 3.14
CA ALA A 68 6.30 -20.29 2.32
C ALA A 68 6.14 -20.57 0.82
N MET A 69 5.89 -19.52 0.03
CA MET A 69 5.87 -19.56 -1.43
C MET A 69 7.19 -19.01 -1.99
N LEU A 70 7.93 -19.84 -2.72
CA LEU A 70 9.23 -19.48 -3.29
C LEU A 70 9.08 -18.79 -4.66
N TYR A 71 9.88 -17.75 -4.90
CA TYR A 71 9.88 -16.99 -6.14
C TYR A 71 11.27 -16.96 -6.81
N GLY A 72 11.37 -17.39 -8.06
CA GLY A 72 12.68 -17.59 -8.68
C GLY A 72 12.67 -18.07 -10.14
N ARG A 73 13.87 -18.26 -10.72
CA ARG A 73 14.06 -18.76 -12.10
C ARG A 73 13.72 -20.25 -12.25
N GLY A 74 13.91 -21.04 -11.17
CA GLY A 74 13.79 -22.50 -11.16
C GLY A 74 12.42 -23.06 -10.75
N CYS A 75 11.49 -22.23 -10.30
CA CYS A 75 10.23 -22.64 -9.68
C CYS A 75 9.18 -23.23 -10.66
N ALA A 76 9.57 -23.62 -11.88
CA ALA A 76 8.64 -24.12 -12.90
C ALA A 76 9.06 -25.43 -13.57
N GLY A 77 9.96 -26.20 -12.95
CA GLY A 77 10.45 -27.44 -13.55
C GLY A 77 11.13 -28.43 -12.61
N THR A 78 11.30 -28.13 -11.32
CA THR A 78 11.71 -29.12 -10.31
C THR A 78 10.45 -29.71 -9.67
N SER A 79 10.51 -30.97 -9.26
CA SER A 79 9.45 -31.66 -8.50
C SER A 79 9.06 -30.96 -7.19
N GLN A 80 9.76 -29.89 -6.81
CA GLN A 80 9.47 -29.00 -5.70
C GLN A 80 8.47 -27.88 -6.01
N CYS A 81 8.22 -27.55 -7.28
CA CYS A 81 7.24 -26.53 -7.70
C CYS A 81 6.47 -26.99 -8.95
N SER A 82 5.72 -28.10 -8.83
CA SER A 82 4.83 -28.57 -9.90
C SER A 82 3.70 -27.55 -10.16
N SER A 83 3.75 -27.01 -11.37
CA SER A 83 2.98 -25.93 -12.00
C SER A 83 1.49 -26.18 -12.27
N THR A 84 0.80 -26.92 -11.40
CA THR A 84 -0.63 -27.22 -11.60
C THR A 84 -1.50 -26.67 -10.47
N THR A 85 -2.13 -25.53 -10.77
CA THR A 85 -3.46 -25.08 -10.30
C THR A 85 -3.52 -24.12 -9.12
N LEU A 86 -3.50 -22.80 -9.35
CA LEU A 86 -4.00 -21.81 -8.36
C LEU A 86 -4.53 -20.51 -9.01
N THR A 87 -5.47 -20.58 -9.95
CA THR A 87 -6.12 -19.36 -10.48
C THR A 87 -7.12 -18.72 -9.51
N ASN A 88 -7.39 -19.34 -8.37
CA ASN A 88 -8.13 -18.80 -7.23
C ASN A 88 -7.84 -19.69 -6.02
N VAL A 89 -7.93 -19.17 -4.80
CA VAL A 89 -7.85 -20.05 -3.60
C VAL A 89 -8.97 -21.10 -3.62
N THR A 90 -10.11 -20.80 -4.24
CA THR A 90 -11.17 -21.77 -4.55
C THR A 90 -10.73 -22.87 -5.54
N ALA A 91 -9.91 -22.52 -6.54
CA ALA A 91 -9.40 -23.49 -7.52
C ALA A 91 -8.29 -24.38 -6.94
N ALA A 92 -7.53 -23.88 -5.96
CA ALA A 92 -6.65 -24.68 -5.10
C ALA A 92 -7.39 -25.86 -4.48
N CYS A 93 -8.58 -25.55 -3.95
CA CYS A 93 -9.38 -26.48 -3.18
C CYS A 93 -10.10 -27.49 -4.07
N GLN A 94 -10.34 -27.14 -5.34
CA GLN A 94 -10.99 -28.01 -6.33
C GLN A 94 -10.02 -28.97 -7.02
N ALA A 95 -8.74 -28.60 -7.17
CA ALA A 95 -7.78 -29.44 -7.89
C ALA A 95 -7.16 -30.59 -7.07
N PHE A 96 -7.36 -30.60 -5.75
CA PHE A 96 -6.83 -31.65 -4.86
C PHE A 96 -7.89 -32.57 -4.27
N GLY A 97 -9.14 -32.53 -4.76
CA GLY A 97 -10.25 -33.31 -4.22
C GLY A 97 -10.96 -34.20 -5.24
N GLY A 98 -10.51 -35.45 -5.37
CA GLY A 98 -11.48 -36.53 -5.55
C GLY A 98 -12.25 -36.68 -4.22
N ASN A 99 -13.53 -36.31 -4.20
CA ASN A 99 -14.51 -36.57 -3.13
C ASN A 99 -14.07 -36.31 -1.66
N ALA A 100 -13.25 -35.29 -1.40
CA ALA A 100 -13.03 -34.80 -0.04
C ALA A 100 -13.97 -33.61 0.24
N ASP A 101 -14.67 -33.69 1.36
CA ASP A 101 -15.65 -32.72 1.87
C ASP A 101 -15.11 -31.27 1.83
N ILE A 102 -15.71 -30.44 0.97
CA ILE A 102 -15.31 -29.06 0.62
C ILE A 102 -15.56 -28.07 1.77
N SER A 103 -16.15 -28.51 2.88
CA SER A 103 -16.60 -27.67 4.00
C SER A 103 -15.48 -26.99 4.81
N ASN A 104 -14.20 -27.39 4.68
CA ASN A 104 -13.11 -26.90 5.54
C ASN A 104 -11.95 -26.15 4.84
N CYS A 105 -12.10 -25.79 3.56
CA CYS A 105 -11.05 -25.11 2.80
C CYS A 105 -11.23 -23.59 2.79
N THR A 106 -10.84 -22.90 3.87
CA THR A 106 -10.82 -21.43 3.91
C THR A 106 -9.45 -20.88 3.51
N ALA A 107 -9.42 -20.05 2.47
CA ALA A 107 -8.25 -19.23 2.13
C ALA A 107 -7.71 -18.49 3.36
N SER A 108 -6.41 -18.63 3.66
CA SER A 108 -5.81 -17.85 4.74
C SER A 108 -5.87 -16.37 4.38
N LYS A 109 -6.51 -15.57 5.24
CA LYS A 109 -6.65 -14.13 5.08
C LYS A 109 -6.46 -13.43 6.41
N TRP A 110 -5.97 -12.19 6.38
CA TRP A 110 -5.96 -11.37 7.58
C TRP A 110 -7.39 -11.06 8.03
N LYS A 111 -7.70 -11.37 9.30
CA LYS A 111 -9.02 -11.06 9.89
C LYS A 111 -9.26 -9.54 10.04
N LYS A 112 -8.18 -8.75 10.08
CA LYS A 112 -8.20 -7.29 10.20
C LYS A 112 -7.79 -6.60 8.90
N LYS A 113 -8.23 -5.34 8.76
CA LYS A 113 -7.97 -4.49 7.57
C LYS A 113 -6.83 -3.49 7.78
N HIS A 114 -6.45 -3.26 9.04
CA HIS A 114 -5.34 -2.41 9.42
C HIS A 114 -4.16 -3.33 9.75
N LEU A 115 -3.23 -3.43 8.80
CA LEU A 115 -2.07 -4.30 8.88
C LEU A 115 -0.84 -3.48 9.23
N TYR A 116 -0.01 -4.04 10.10
CA TYR A 116 1.23 -3.46 10.55
C TYR A 116 2.38 -4.27 9.97
N TYR A 117 3.35 -3.63 9.35
CA TYR A 117 4.53 -4.29 8.82
C TYR A 117 5.81 -3.71 9.40
N ARG A 118 6.93 -4.42 9.30
CA ARG A 118 8.24 -3.86 9.68
C ARG A 118 9.33 -4.29 8.73
N ILE A 119 10.09 -3.32 8.23
CA ILE A 119 11.35 -3.60 7.53
C ILE A 119 12.45 -3.78 8.58
N VAL A 120 13.05 -4.96 8.62
CA VAL A 120 14.03 -5.35 9.65
C VAL A 120 15.42 -4.80 9.31
N ASN A 121 15.86 -4.97 8.07
CA ASN A 121 17.17 -4.58 7.58
C ASN A 121 17.12 -4.17 6.10
N SER A 122 18.29 -3.92 5.50
CA SER A 122 18.46 -3.54 4.09
C SER A 122 19.43 -4.51 3.40
N PRO A 123 19.46 -4.57 2.05
CA PRO A 123 20.42 -5.39 1.33
C PRO A 123 21.85 -5.17 1.84
N HIS A 124 22.54 -6.27 2.12
CA HIS A 124 23.89 -6.31 2.70
C HIS A 124 24.05 -5.46 3.99
N ASN A 125 22.96 -5.22 4.73
CA ASN A 125 22.89 -4.34 5.90
C ASN A 125 23.38 -2.91 5.63
N ASN A 126 23.28 -2.43 4.39
CA ASN A 126 23.69 -1.09 4.02
C ASN A 126 22.63 -0.06 4.44
N GLU A 127 22.87 0.63 5.57
CA GLU A 127 21.96 1.65 6.10
C GLU A 127 21.74 2.82 5.14
N ALA A 128 22.66 3.08 4.19
CA ALA A 128 22.46 4.09 3.16
C ALA A 128 21.29 3.75 2.21
N GLU A 129 21.01 2.45 2.02
CA GLU A 129 19.96 1.95 1.13
C GLU A 129 18.59 1.83 1.81
N LYS A 130 18.54 1.89 3.15
CA LYS A 130 17.29 1.72 3.92
C LYS A 130 16.14 2.59 3.45
N TYR A 131 16.42 3.84 3.12
CA TYR A 131 15.40 4.75 2.60
C TYR A 131 14.84 4.27 1.25
N ARG A 132 15.70 3.75 0.37
CA ARG A 132 15.28 3.24 -0.94
C ARG A 132 14.48 1.95 -0.78
N VAL A 133 14.89 1.06 0.12
CA VAL A 133 14.11 -0.13 0.49
C VAL A 133 12.73 0.25 1.03
N GLN A 134 12.67 1.16 2.00
CA GLN A 134 11.41 1.68 2.57
C GLN A 134 10.50 2.25 1.49
N ASN A 135 11.05 3.03 0.55
CA ASN A 135 10.29 3.57 -0.56
C ASN A 135 9.78 2.47 -1.52
N THR A 136 10.62 1.49 -1.83
CA THR A 136 10.26 0.40 -2.74
C THR A 136 9.16 -0.49 -2.16
N VAL A 137 9.28 -0.87 -0.88
CA VAL A 137 8.25 -1.66 -0.18
C VAL A 137 6.95 -0.85 -0.04
N ALA A 138 7.03 0.45 0.29
CA ALA A 138 5.85 1.31 0.33
C ALA A 138 5.12 1.39 -1.02
N ARG A 139 5.86 1.45 -2.13
CA ARG A 139 5.29 1.41 -3.49
C ARG A 139 4.63 0.06 -3.79
N ALA A 140 5.24 -1.05 -3.38
CA ALA A 140 4.69 -2.39 -3.57
C ALA A 140 3.39 -2.59 -2.76
N ILE A 141 3.39 -2.19 -1.49
CA ILE A 141 2.19 -2.17 -0.62
C ILE A 141 1.08 -1.32 -1.23
N LYS A 142 1.44 -0.18 -1.84
CA LYS A 142 0.48 0.73 -2.46
C LYS A 142 -0.37 0.03 -3.52
N LEU A 143 0.20 -0.86 -4.34
CA LEU A 143 -0.53 -1.62 -5.37
C LEU A 143 -1.73 -2.36 -4.77
N TRP A 144 -1.48 -3.12 -3.70
CA TRP A 144 -2.50 -3.93 -3.03
C TRP A 144 -3.51 -3.08 -2.25
N SER A 145 -3.03 -2.03 -1.58
CA SER A 145 -3.91 -1.14 -0.84
C SER A 145 -4.83 -0.36 -1.78
N ASP A 146 -4.39 0.04 -2.98
CA ASP A 146 -5.20 0.78 -3.95
C ASP A 146 -6.40 -0.04 -4.45
N ALA A 147 -6.25 -1.37 -4.55
CA ALA A 147 -7.29 -2.29 -5.01
C ALA A 147 -8.22 -2.84 -3.91
N SER A 148 -7.92 -2.62 -2.63
CA SER A 148 -8.60 -3.28 -1.49
C SER A 148 -8.95 -2.31 -0.34
N PRO A 149 -9.75 -2.73 0.66
CA PRO A 149 -9.93 -1.98 1.90
C PRO A 149 -8.70 -1.95 2.81
N LEU A 150 -7.63 -2.67 2.48
CA LEU A 150 -6.48 -2.83 3.36
C LEU A 150 -5.72 -1.52 3.51
N THR A 151 -5.21 -1.31 4.72
CA THR A 151 -4.37 -0.18 5.09
C THR A 151 -3.16 -0.69 5.84
N PHE A 152 -2.01 -0.06 5.59
CA PHE A 152 -0.72 -0.56 6.04
C PHE A 152 0.02 0.50 6.86
N TYR A 153 0.70 0.05 7.92
CA TYR A 153 1.40 0.89 8.89
C TYR A 153 2.74 0.26 9.28
N GLU A 154 3.84 1.01 9.22
CA GLU A 154 5.16 0.52 9.59
C GLU A 154 5.32 0.63 11.10
N ALA A 155 5.43 -0.53 11.74
CA ALA A 155 5.58 -0.66 13.17
C ALA A 155 7.01 -0.27 13.59
N LYS A 156 7.09 0.44 14.73
CA LYS A 156 8.37 0.77 15.38
C LYS A 156 9.10 -0.45 15.94
N ASP A 157 8.36 -1.47 16.32
CA ASP A 157 8.83 -2.66 17.04
C ASP A 157 8.24 -3.92 16.39
N ARG A 158 8.97 -5.04 16.38
CA ARG A 158 8.54 -6.32 15.76
C ARG A 158 7.23 -6.83 16.35
N GLN A 159 7.03 -6.65 17.66
CA GLN A 159 5.88 -7.18 18.41
C GLN A 159 4.56 -6.52 17.98
N LYS A 160 4.63 -5.36 17.34
CA LYS A 160 3.46 -4.64 16.81
C LYS A 160 3.24 -4.89 15.33
N ALA A 161 4.15 -5.58 14.65
CA ALA A 161 4.03 -5.91 13.24
C ALA A 161 3.28 -7.24 13.09
N ASP A 162 2.33 -7.26 12.17
CA ASP A 162 1.67 -8.48 11.70
C ASP A 162 2.61 -9.34 10.88
N PHE A 163 3.41 -8.70 10.03
CA PHE A 163 4.43 -9.36 9.23
C PHE A 163 5.68 -8.49 9.10
N VAL A 164 6.80 -9.10 8.75
CA VAL A 164 8.05 -8.39 8.50
C VAL A 164 8.55 -8.55 7.09
N VAL A 165 9.45 -7.64 6.74
CA VAL A 165 10.23 -7.67 5.51
C VAL A 165 11.69 -7.70 5.90
N LYS A 166 12.43 -8.75 5.53
CA LYS A 166 13.87 -8.88 5.83
C LYS A 166 14.67 -9.45 4.67
N PHE A 167 15.95 -9.09 4.65
CA PHE A 167 16.96 -9.63 3.75
C PHE A 167 17.82 -10.62 4.52
N ILE A 168 17.88 -11.86 4.09
CA ILE A 168 18.59 -12.93 4.80
C ILE A 168 19.21 -13.91 3.79
N LYS A 169 20.25 -14.65 4.20
CA LYS A 169 21.01 -15.56 3.32
C LYS A 169 20.84 -17.00 3.76
N GLY A 170 20.99 -17.93 2.80
CA GLY A 170 21.13 -19.36 3.07
C GLY A 170 20.03 -19.92 3.97
N ASP A 171 20.38 -20.89 4.83
CA ASP A 171 19.48 -21.37 5.88
C ASP A 171 19.27 -20.30 6.96
N HIS A 172 18.01 -20.01 7.21
CA HIS A 172 17.57 -18.98 8.15
C HIS A 172 16.48 -19.46 9.11
N ASN A 173 16.47 -20.77 9.38
CA ASN A 173 15.68 -21.42 10.44
C ASN A 173 14.16 -21.31 10.28
N ASP A 174 13.67 -21.13 9.05
CA ASP A 174 12.24 -21.18 8.72
C ASP A 174 11.87 -22.40 7.85
N GLY A 175 12.85 -23.26 7.55
CA GLY A 175 12.69 -24.46 6.71
C GLY A 175 12.81 -24.21 5.21
N TYR A 176 13.05 -22.98 4.77
CA TYR A 176 13.11 -22.58 3.36
C TYR A 176 14.44 -21.87 3.05
N PRO A 177 15.58 -22.59 2.99
CA PRO A 177 16.88 -21.97 2.76
C PRO A 177 16.99 -21.35 1.36
N PHE A 178 17.67 -20.21 1.26
CA PHE A 178 18.04 -19.62 -0.03
C PHE A 178 19.27 -20.29 -0.64
N ASP A 179 19.40 -20.21 -1.97
CA ASP A 179 20.42 -20.89 -2.77
C ASP A 179 21.57 -19.98 -3.25
N GLY A 180 21.58 -18.72 -2.83
CA GLY A 180 22.61 -17.75 -3.20
C GLY A 180 22.24 -16.99 -4.48
N GLU A 181 23.22 -16.40 -5.17
CA GLU A 181 22.92 -15.61 -6.37
C GLU A 181 22.28 -16.46 -7.48
N GLY A 182 21.09 -16.05 -7.94
CA GLY A 182 20.30 -16.78 -8.92
C GLY A 182 19.14 -17.51 -8.27
N GLY A 183 18.65 -18.58 -8.92
CA GLY A 183 17.73 -19.48 -8.22
C GLY A 183 16.46 -18.84 -7.65
N ILE A 184 16.36 -18.85 -6.31
CA ILE A 184 15.29 -18.30 -5.48
C ILE A 184 15.64 -16.88 -5.03
N TYR A 185 14.82 -15.91 -5.39
CA TYR A 185 15.06 -14.51 -5.06
C TYR A 185 14.42 -14.09 -3.74
N ALA A 186 13.28 -14.69 -3.42
CA ALA A 186 12.47 -14.33 -2.27
C ALA A 186 11.46 -15.42 -1.96
N HIS A 187 10.88 -15.33 -0.77
CA HIS A 187 9.64 -16.03 -0.43
C HIS A 187 8.81 -15.27 0.58
N ALA A 188 7.54 -15.64 0.66
CA ALA A 188 6.64 -15.13 1.68
C ALA A 188 5.72 -16.20 2.23
N PHE A 189 5.38 -16.05 3.50
CA PHE A 189 4.38 -16.86 4.17
C PHE A 189 2.98 -16.31 3.92
N PHE A 190 1.97 -17.17 3.97
CA PHE A 190 0.57 -16.76 3.93
C PHE A 190 0.13 -16.02 5.23
N PRO A 191 -1.03 -15.34 5.23
CA PRO A 191 -1.55 -14.64 6.40
C PRO A 191 -1.59 -15.52 7.66
N GLN A 192 -1.47 -14.88 8.84
CA GLN A 192 -1.15 -15.42 10.18
C GLN A 192 0.33 -15.29 10.54
N ASP A 193 1.23 -15.57 9.58
CA ASP A 193 2.64 -15.22 9.66
C ASP A 193 2.90 -14.02 8.74
N GLY A 194 2.80 -14.24 7.42
CA GLY A 194 2.91 -13.19 6.42
C GLY A 194 4.32 -12.63 6.22
N ASP A 195 5.33 -13.10 6.95
CA ASP A 195 6.70 -12.62 6.82
C ASP A 195 7.20 -12.79 5.37
N VAL A 196 7.96 -11.80 4.89
CA VAL A 196 8.53 -11.72 3.54
C VAL A 196 10.05 -11.69 3.65
N HIS A 197 10.70 -12.67 3.04
CA HIS A 197 12.15 -12.83 3.05
C HIS A 197 12.69 -12.64 1.63
N PHE A 198 13.75 -11.84 1.52
CA PHE A 198 14.49 -11.63 0.28
C PHE A 198 15.87 -12.26 0.42
N ASP A 199 16.34 -12.96 -0.62
CA ASP A 199 17.70 -13.47 -0.63
C ASP A 199 18.69 -12.29 -0.65
N ASN A 200 19.54 -12.24 0.36
CA ASN A 200 20.53 -11.19 0.54
C ASN A 200 21.85 -11.46 -0.21
N ASP A 201 21.94 -12.58 -0.95
CA ASP A 201 22.98 -12.83 -1.96
C ASP A 201 22.61 -12.28 -3.34
N GLU A 202 21.35 -11.93 -3.58
CA GLU A 202 20.92 -11.28 -4.83
C GLU A 202 21.38 -9.83 -4.98
N ILE A 203 21.63 -9.42 -6.22
CA ILE A 203 21.99 -8.03 -6.54
C ILE A 203 20.70 -7.23 -6.80
N TRP A 204 20.22 -6.53 -5.77
CA TRP A 204 18.95 -5.79 -5.81
C TRP A 204 19.04 -4.45 -6.55
N ALA A 205 18.17 -4.27 -7.54
CA ALA A 205 17.84 -2.99 -8.14
C ALA A 205 16.74 -2.30 -7.31
N LEU A 206 17.09 -1.15 -6.72
CA LEU A 206 16.16 -0.33 -5.93
C LEU A 206 15.50 0.79 -6.77
N LYS A 207 15.80 0.81 -8.08
CA LYS A 207 15.13 1.57 -9.13
C LYS A 207 15.04 0.68 -10.37
N GLN A 208 14.04 0.91 -11.22
CA GLN A 208 13.93 0.21 -12.49
C GLN A 208 15.10 0.63 -13.39
N GLU A 209 16.05 -0.28 -13.58
CA GLU A 209 17.25 -0.09 -14.40
C GLU A 209 17.32 -1.27 -15.38
N ASN A 210 17.76 -1.01 -16.63
CA ASN A 210 18.14 -2.08 -17.55
C ASN A 210 19.49 -2.66 -17.10
N SER A 211 19.46 -3.54 -16.10
CA SER A 211 20.62 -4.08 -15.42
C SER A 211 20.41 -5.58 -15.14
N PRO A 212 21.47 -6.40 -14.98
CA PRO A 212 21.33 -7.78 -14.50
C PRO A 212 20.69 -7.90 -13.10
N LYS A 213 20.60 -6.78 -12.37
CA LYS A 213 19.99 -6.66 -11.05
C LYS A 213 18.51 -7.10 -11.01
N LYS A 214 18.07 -7.60 -9.86
CA LYS A 214 16.66 -7.95 -9.59
C LYS A 214 15.88 -6.76 -9.08
N ASP A 215 14.79 -6.39 -9.73
CA ASP A 215 13.97 -5.25 -9.33
C ASP A 215 13.19 -5.60 -8.05
N LEU A 216 13.62 -5.00 -6.93
CA LEU A 216 13.01 -5.24 -5.63
C LEU A 216 11.54 -4.83 -5.61
N PHE A 217 11.11 -3.84 -6.40
CA PHE A 217 9.71 -3.40 -6.42
C PHE A 217 8.80 -4.51 -6.93
N ILE A 218 9.20 -5.18 -8.01
CA ILE A 218 8.41 -6.23 -8.66
C ILE A 218 8.32 -7.45 -7.73
N ILE A 219 9.46 -7.87 -7.19
CA ILE A 219 9.53 -9.06 -6.33
C ILE A 219 8.80 -8.78 -5.02
N ALA A 220 8.98 -7.61 -4.41
CA ALA A 220 8.22 -7.23 -3.22
C ALA A 220 6.71 -7.16 -3.49
N ALA A 221 6.28 -6.66 -4.64
CA ALA A 221 4.86 -6.65 -4.99
C ALA A 221 4.28 -8.07 -5.07
N HIS A 222 5.03 -9.00 -5.68
CA HIS A 222 4.68 -10.41 -5.76
C HIS A 222 4.58 -11.06 -4.37
N GLU A 223 5.64 -10.99 -3.57
CA GLU A 223 5.69 -11.60 -2.23
C GLU A 223 4.63 -11.04 -1.28
N LEU A 224 4.36 -9.72 -1.37
CA LEU A 224 3.28 -9.13 -0.60
C LEU A 224 1.91 -9.68 -1.02
N GLY A 225 1.72 -10.11 -2.27
CA GLY A 225 0.50 -10.81 -2.67
C GLY A 225 0.31 -12.12 -1.89
N HIS A 226 1.37 -12.91 -1.74
CA HIS A 226 1.37 -14.12 -0.90
C HIS A 226 1.11 -13.80 0.58
N SER A 227 1.80 -12.80 1.13
CA SER A 227 1.57 -12.28 2.49
C SER A 227 0.12 -11.81 2.73
N LEU A 228 -0.60 -11.48 1.65
CA LEU A 228 -2.01 -11.10 1.68
C LEU A 228 -2.98 -12.24 1.37
N GLY A 229 -2.51 -13.45 1.08
CA GLY A 229 -3.38 -14.61 0.85
C GLY A 229 -3.57 -15.00 -0.62
N LEU A 230 -2.80 -14.42 -1.54
CA LEU A 230 -2.92 -14.70 -2.98
C LEU A 230 -1.97 -15.82 -3.42
N GLY A 231 -2.43 -16.66 -4.34
CA GLY A 231 -1.60 -17.66 -5.03
C GLY A 231 -1.01 -17.13 -6.33
N HIS A 232 -0.25 -17.97 -7.02
CA HIS A 232 0.32 -17.64 -8.33
C HIS A 232 -0.75 -17.54 -9.43
N SER A 233 -0.66 -16.49 -10.26
CA SER A 233 -1.49 -16.30 -11.44
C SER A 233 -0.88 -16.94 -12.69
N LYS A 234 -1.76 -17.38 -13.60
CA LYS A 234 -1.41 -17.82 -14.97
C LYS A 234 -1.58 -16.70 -16.01
N VAL A 235 -2.15 -15.56 -15.64
CA VAL A 235 -2.45 -14.46 -16.55
C VAL A 235 -1.18 -13.67 -16.86
N ASP A 236 -0.87 -13.53 -18.15
CA ASP A 236 0.26 -12.71 -18.58
C ASP A 236 0.07 -11.24 -18.17
N GLY A 237 1.14 -10.64 -17.62
CA GLY A 237 1.10 -9.30 -17.05
C GLY A 237 0.58 -9.21 -15.61
N ALA A 238 0.14 -10.32 -15.00
CA ALA A 238 -0.17 -10.34 -13.58
C ALA A 238 1.10 -10.29 -12.72
N VAL A 239 1.08 -9.50 -11.66
CA VAL A 239 2.17 -9.42 -10.69
C VAL A 239 2.35 -10.77 -9.99
N MET A 240 1.29 -11.55 -9.80
CA MET A 240 1.37 -12.88 -9.21
C MET A 240 1.88 -13.98 -10.16
N ARG A 241 2.43 -13.65 -11.36
CA ARG A 241 3.07 -14.66 -12.22
C ARG A 241 4.31 -15.25 -11.52
N PRO A 242 4.52 -16.58 -11.51
CA PRO A 242 5.60 -17.22 -10.74
C PRO A 242 7.02 -16.97 -11.30
N LYS A 243 7.15 -16.37 -12.49
CA LYS A 243 8.42 -16.16 -13.17
C LYS A 243 8.69 -14.67 -13.32
N TYR A 244 9.77 -14.20 -12.69
CA TYR A 244 10.25 -12.82 -12.79
C TYR A 244 10.39 -12.29 -14.22
N ARG A 245 10.90 -13.12 -15.14
CA ARG A 245 11.08 -12.74 -16.55
C ARG A 245 9.76 -12.46 -17.27
N ASP A 246 8.66 -13.08 -16.85
CA ASP A 246 7.36 -12.87 -17.49
C ASP A 246 6.78 -11.52 -17.10
N ILE A 247 6.98 -11.11 -15.85
CA ILE A 247 6.56 -9.78 -15.38
C ILE A 247 7.40 -8.68 -16.01
N MET A 248 8.71 -8.86 -16.11
CA MET A 248 9.64 -7.86 -16.69
C MET A 248 9.37 -7.51 -18.16
N LYS A 249 8.64 -8.36 -18.91
CA LYS A 249 8.19 -8.05 -20.28
C LYS A 249 7.17 -6.90 -20.29
N HIS A 250 6.43 -6.73 -19.19
CA HIS A 250 5.43 -5.68 -19.01
C HIS A 250 6.08 -4.48 -18.31
N LYS A 251 6.33 -3.41 -19.06
CA LYS A 251 7.11 -2.25 -18.59
C LYS A 251 6.36 -1.35 -17.60
N ASP A 252 5.06 -1.55 -17.37
CA ASP A 252 4.21 -0.68 -16.54
C ASP A 252 3.53 -1.46 -15.40
N ILE A 253 4.30 -1.81 -14.36
CA ILE A 253 3.81 -2.54 -13.17
C ILE A 253 3.37 -1.55 -12.08
N GLU A 254 3.23 -0.26 -12.39
CA GLU A 254 2.74 0.73 -11.42
C GLU A 254 1.24 0.58 -11.09
N LYS A 255 0.56 -0.37 -11.74
CA LYS A 255 -0.82 -0.76 -11.48
C LYS A 255 -0.95 -2.28 -11.52
N LEU A 256 -1.82 -2.80 -10.66
CA LEU A 256 -2.20 -4.21 -10.72
C LEU A 256 -2.96 -4.52 -12.01
N SER A 257 -2.78 -5.75 -12.51
CA SER A 257 -3.62 -6.29 -13.59
C SER A 257 -5.07 -6.43 -13.11
N SER A 258 -6.00 -6.62 -14.06
CA SER A 258 -7.39 -6.94 -13.71
C SER A 258 -7.51 -8.25 -12.93
N ASP A 259 -6.63 -9.22 -13.20
CA ASP A 259 -6.58 -10.51 -12.52
C ASP A 259 -6.16 -10.35 -11.05
N ASP A 260 -5.03 -9.71 -10.79
CA ASP A 260 -4.55 -9.44 -9.42
C ASP A 260 -5.57 -8.59 -8.63
N THR A 261 -6.21 -7.62 -9.31
CA THR A 261 -7.25 -6.77 -8.73
C THR A 261 -8.48 -7.59 -8.33
N ALA A 262 -8.95 -8.48 -9.21
CA ALA A 262 -10.07 -9.35 -8.91
C ALA A 262 -9.74 -10.31 -7.74
N ALA A 263 -8.53 -10.88 -7.73
CA ALA A 263 -8.09 -11.79 -6.70
C ALA A 263 -8.05 -11.14 -5.31
N ILE A 264 -7.42 -9.97 -5.16
CA ILE A 264 -7.37 -9.28 -3.86
C ILE A 264 -8.75 -8.81 -3.39
N GLN A 265 -9.63 -8.44 -4.32
CA GLN A 265 -11.01 -8.04 -4.02
C GLN A 265 -11.89 -9.24 -3.66
N ALA A 266 -11.64 -10.43 -4.18
CA ALA A 266 -12.33 -11.64 -3.75
C ALA A 266 -12.01 -11.98 -2.28
N VAL A 267 -10.78 -11.70 -1.82
CA VAL A 267 -10.36 -11.97 -0.43
C VAL A 267 -10.85 -10.91 0.55
N TYR A 268 -10.66 -9.62 0.21
CA TYR A 268 -10.89 -8.51 1.14
C TYR A 268 -12.08 -7.61 0.80
N GLY A 269 -12.70 -7.82 -0.37
CA GLY A 269 -13.71 -6.94 -0.94
C GLY A 269 -13.10 -5.79 -1.74
N PRO A 270 -13.91 -5.09 -2.56
CA PRO A 270 -13.50 -3.85 -3.17
C PRO A 270 -13.31 -2.79 -2.10
N CYS A 271 -12.48 -1.83 -2.44
CA CYS A 271 -12.21 -0.72 -1.56
C CYS A 271 -13.52 0.08 -1.21
N PRO A 272 -13.75 0.40 0.08
CA PRO A 272 -15.06 0.80 0.59
C PRO A 272 -15.38 2.27 0.31
N LYS A 273 -16.69 2.60 0.25
CA LYS A 273 -17.18 3.98 0.34
C LYS A 273 -16.90 4.49 1.75
N VAL A 274 -16.02 5.48 1.86
CA VAL A 274 -15.43 5.88 3.13
C VAL A 274 -16.42 6.71 3.96
N GLU A 275 -17.29 6.05 4.72
CA GLU A 275 -18.31 6.74 5.51
C GLU A 275 -18.26 6.51 7.02
N TYR A 276 -17.79 5.34 7.50
CA TYR A 276 -17.90 5.01 8.93
C TYR A 276 -16.70 5.45 9.77
N TRP A 277 -15.47 5.00 9.46
CA TRP A 277 -14.26 5.37 10.22
C TRP A 277 -13.83 6.82 10.03
N LEU A 278 -14.23 7.44 8.92
CA LEU A 278 -13.80 8.79 8.57
C LEU A 278 -14.52 9.84 9.42
N LYS A 279 -15.76 9.57 9.83
CA LYS A 279 -16.51 10.46 10.73
C LYS A 279 -15.79 10.60 12.07
N ASP A 280 -15.18 9.53 12.57
CA ASP A 280 -14.44 9.55 13.85
C ASP A 280 -13.06 10.23 13.72
N LEU A 281 -12.31 9.90 12.65
CA LEU A 281 -11.05 10.57 12.30
C LEU A 281 -11.23 12.10 12.08
N LEU A 282 -12.33 12.53 11.46
CA LEU A 282 -12.64 13.94 11.20
C LEU A 282 -13.30 14.66 12.39
N LYS A 283 -13.86 13.92 13.36
CA LYS A 283 -14.42 14.45 14.63
C LYS A 283 -13.32 14.86 15.60
N ARG A 284 -12.14 14.23 15.55
CA ARG A 284 -11.01 14.63 16.40
C ARG A 284 -10.63 16.09 16.11
N ARG A 285 -10.90 16.93 17.11
CA ARG A 285 -10.72 18.38 17.10
C ARG A 285 -9.30 18.70 16.63
N THR A 286 -9.21 19.58 15.63
CA THR A 286 -7.96 20.08 15.04
C THR A 286 -7.06 20.60 16.15
N LYS A 287 -6.01 19.85 16.50
CA LYS A 287 -4.95 20.41 17.36
C LYS A 287 -4.43 21.67 16.65
N PRO A 288 -4.23 22.80 17.37
CA PRO A 288 -3.58 23.97 16.80
C PRO A 288 -2.28 23.55 16.11
N ARG A 289 -1.95 24.17 14.98
CA ARG A 289 -0.69 23.91 14.28
C ARG A 289 0.46 24.01 15.30
N PRO A 290 1.35 23.01 15.38
CA PRO A 290 2.38 22.99 16.40
C PRO A 290 3.17 24.31 16.39
N PRO A 291 3.49 24.89 17.56
CA PRO A 291 4.36 26.05 17.62
C PRO A 291 5.69 25.75 16.93
N ILE A 292 6.39 26.80 16.48
CA ILE A 292 7.68 26.68 15.78
C ILE A 292 8.67 25.95 16.69
N GLY A 293 8.80 24.62 16.50
CA GLY A 293 9.80 23.82 17.18
C GLY A 293 11.19 24.13 16.64
N LYS A 294 12.21 24.10 17.51
CA LYS A 294 13.63 24.12 17.07
C LYS A 294 14.01 22.85 16.32
N ARG A 295 13.30 21.73 16.57
CA ARG A 295 13.52 20.45 15.90
C ARG A 295 12.96 20.43 14.49
N ARG A 296 13.70 19.80 13.57
CA ARG A 296 13.28 19.60 12.18
C ARG A 296 12.03 18.71 12.15
N PRO A 297 10.96 19.10 11.42
CA PRO A 297 9.77 18.28 11.35
C PRO A 297 10.03 17.01 10.55
N SER A 298 9.42 15.89 10.93
CA SER A 298 9.43 14.68 10.12
C SER A 298 8.33 14.73 9.06
N THR A 299 8.62 14.28 7.84
CA THR A 299 7.65 14.18 6.73
C THR A 299 6.65 13.05 6.93
N CYS A 300 7.04 12.02 7.69
CA CYS A 300 6.14 10.95 8.15
C CYS A 300 5.10 11.43 9.18
N SER A 301 5.19 12.68 9.63
CA SER A 301 4.25 13.28 10.56
C SER A 301 3.58 14.49 9.90
N GLY A 302 2.27 14.43 9.68
CA GLY A 302 1.44 15.58 9.39
C GLY A 302 0.98 16.28 10.67
N PRO A 303 0.20 17.37 10.55
CA PRO A 303 -0.19 18.02 9.30
C PRO A 303 0.94 18.89 8.69
N PHE A 304 0.86 19.14 7.38
CA PHE A 304 1.68 20.13 6.68
C PHE A 304 1.02 21.51 6.73
N ASP A 305 1.82 22.57 6.60
CA ASP A 305 1.34 23.95 6.65
C ASP A 305 0.79 24.45 5.31
N ALA A 306 1.41 24.04 4.21
CA ALA A 306 0.98 24.34 2.85
C ALA A 306 1.65 23.38 1.86
N MET A 307 0.99 23.11 0.74
CA MET A 307 1.54 22.38 -0.40
C MET A 307 1.17 23.11 -1.67
N PHE A 308 2.12 23.31 -2.58
CA PHE A 308 1.84 24.01 -3.84
C PHE A 308 2.82 23.60 -4.95
N LEU A 309 2.38 23.73 -6.19
CA LEU A 309 3.23 23.60 -7.37
C LEU A 309 3.87 24.96 -7.66
N GLY A 310 5.20 25.04 -7.59
CA GLY A 310 5.95 26.27 -7.86
C GLY A 310 6.07 26.60 -9.35
N PRO A 311 6.59 27.79 -9.68
CA PRO A 311 6.76 28.23 -11.08
C PRO A 311 7.81 27.40 -11.83
N ASP A 312 8.71 26.73 -11.12
CA ASP A 312 9.73 25.80 -11.65
C ASP A 312 9.20 24.36 -11.84
N MET A 313 7.88 24.17 -11.82
CA MET A 313 7.20 22.87 -11.92
C MET A 313 7.57 21.87 -10.81
N ARG A 314 8.24 22.33 -9.75
CA ARG A 314 8.53 21.52 -8.57
C ARG A 314 7.46 21.73 -7.52
N THR A 315 7.12 20.67 -6.80
CA THR A 315 6.11 20.74 -5.74
C THR A 315 6.79 20.99 -4.41
N TYR A 316 6.31 22.00 -3.70
CA TYR A 316 6.84 22.45 -2.43
C TYR A 316 5.89 22.06 -1.31
N VAL A 317 6.45 21.53 -0.22
CA VAL A 317 5.71 21.19 0.99
C VAL A 317 6.32 21.96 2.14
N MET A 318 5.50 22.70 2.88
CA MET A 318 5.96 23.59 3.94
C MET A 318 5.51 23.07 5.30
N ARG A 319 6.38 23.21 6.29
CA ARG A 319 6.04 22.95 7.70
C ARG A 319 7.01 23.69 8.60
N GLY A 320 6.50 24.43 9.58
CA GLY A 320 7.37 25.16 10.47
C GLY A 320 8.06 26.32 9.73
N ARG A 321 9.34 26.47 10.03
CA ARG A 321 10.30 27.32 9.30
C ARG A 321 10.95 26.63 8.09
N TYR A 322 10.46 25.45 7.71
CA TYR A 322 11.10 24.56 6.74
C TYR A 322 10.20 24.28 5.52
N TYR A 323 10.83 23.87 4.43
CA TYR A 323 10.15 23.31 3.27
C TYR A 323 10.94 22.16 2.65
N TRP A 324 10.23 21.29 1.92
CA TRP A 324 10.77 20.24 1.06
C TRP A 324 10.33 20.49 -0.38
N LYS A 325 11.10 19.93 -1.32
CA LYS A 325 10.67 19.72 -2.70
C LYS A 325 10.33 18.24 -2.85
N LEU A 326 9.24 17.90 -3.54
CA LEU A 326 9.01 16.51 -3.96
C LEU A 326 10.15 16.09 -4.89
N ASN A 327 10.69 14.90 -4.65
CA ASN A 327 11.71 14.31 -5.51
C ASN A 327 11.11 13.73 -6.80
N GLU A 328 11.97 13.18 -7.66
CA GLU A 328 11.57 12.57 -8.94
C GLU A 328 10.60 11.39 -8.72
N GLU A 329 10.78 10.65 -7.62
CA GLU A 329 9.91 9.55 -7.20
C GLU A 329 8.58 10.00 -6.56
N ARG A 330 8.26 11.31 -6.59
CA ARG A 330 6.99 11.90 -6.10
C ARG A 330 6.84 11.93 -4.57
N MET A 331 7.94 11.86 -3.83
CA MET A 331 7.99 11.70 -2.38
C MET A 331 8.58 12.92 -1.67
N ILE A 332 8.13 13.17 -0.44
CA ILE A 332 8.52 14.25 0.46
C ILE A 332 9.55 13.72 1.45
N GLY A 333 10.71 14.36 1.55
CA GLY A 333 11.59 14.19 2.72
C GLY A 333 13.07 14.01 2.44
N ARG A 334 13.48 13.83 1.19
CA ARG A 334 14.90 13.87 0.82
C ARG A 334 15.11 14.67 -0.48
N PRO A 335 16.07 15.62 -0.50
CA PRO A 335 17.02 15.95 0.57
C PRO A 335 16.38 16.59 1.82
N GLN A 336 17.18 16.75 2.88
CA GLN A 336 16.76 17.34 4.17
C GLN A 336 16.02 18.67 3.98
N PRO A 337 15.10 19.03 4.91
CA PRO A 337 14.33 20.26 4.79
C PRO A 337 15.22 21.50 4.66
N LEU A 338 14.85 22.37 3.74
CA LEU A 338 15.49 23.67 3.54
C LEU A 338 14.75 24.75 4.34
N LEU A 339 15.45 25.83 4.68
CA LEU A 339 14.87 26.95 5.42
C LEU A 339 14.08 27.87 4.49
N ILE A 340 12.84 28.17 4.88
CA ILE A 340 11.96 29.10 4.14
C ILE A 340 12.67 30.44 3.90
N LYS A 341 13.31 30.99 4.95
CA LYS A 341 13.97 32.29 4.90
C LYS A 341 15.08 32.43 3.84
N HIS A 342 15.69 31.31 3.40
CA HIS A 342 16.72 31.35 2.36
C HIS A 342 16.12 31.38 0.96
N ARG A 343 14.97 30.74 0.75
CA ARG A 343 14.30 30.72 -0.56
C ARG A 343 13.37 31.90 -0.76
N TRP A 344 12.69 32.32 0.30
CA TRP A 344 11.75 33.45 0.33
C TRP A 344 12.15 34.40 1.47
N PRO A 345 13.16 35.27 1.25
CA PRO A 345 13.57 36.25 2.25
C PRO A 345 12.41 37.15 2.67
N GLY A 346 12.24 37.38 3.97
CA GLY A 346 11.13 38.16 4.54
C GLY A 346 9.81 37.41 4.74
N LEU A 347 9.69 36.16 4.25
CA LEU A 347 8.50 35.34 4.49
C LEU A 347 8.57 34.72 5.90
N PRO A 348 7.57 34.95 6.76
CA PRO A 348 7.52 34.25 8.04
C PRO A 348 7.27 32.75 7.86
N GLY A 349 7.84 31.91 8.74
CA GLY A 349 7.50 30.49 8.81
C GLY A 349 6.04 30.26 9.24
N ASN A 350 5.57 29.00 9.22
CA ASN A 350 4.19 28.60 9.56
C ASN A 350 3.15 29.37 8.74
N VAL A 351 3.34 29.41 7.43
CA VAL A 351 2.35 30.00 6.51
C VAL A 351 1.05 29.20 6.59
N ASN A 352 -0.10 29.86 6.52
CA ASN A 352 -1.38 29.17 6.57
C ASN A 352 -1.75 28.49 5.24
N ALA A 353 -1.42 29.12 4.11
CA ALA A 353 -1.64 28.57 2.78
C ALA A 353 -0.62 29.14 1.78
N ALA A 354 -0.44 28.46 0.65
CA ALA A 354 0.40 28.93 -0.45
C ALA A 354 -0.18 28.48 -1.80
N VAL A 355 0.03 29.27 -2.85
CA VAL A 355 -0.40 28.95 -4.22
C VAL A 355 0.43 29.74 -5.23
N THR A 356 0.78 29.13 -6.35
CA THR A 356 1.41 29.83 -7.48
C THR A 356 0.35 30.09 -8.55
N SER A 357 0.25 31.35 -8.99
CA SER A 357 -0.66 31.71 -10.09
C SER A 357 -0.25 31.02 -11.39
N TYR A 358 -1.25 30.51 -12.10
CA TYR A 358 -1.07 29.99 -13.44
C TYR A 358 -0.66 31.07 -14.44
N TYR A 359 -1.24 32.27 -14.32
CA TYR A 359 -1.08 33.36 -15.28
C TYR A 359 0.19 34.17 -15.03
N THR A 360 0.38 34.65 -13.82
CA THR A 360 1.49 35.57 -13.49
C THR A 360 2.76 34.85 -13.07
N LYS A 361 2.67 33.52 -12.82
CA LYS A 361 3.72 32.69 -12.20
C LYS A 361 4.20 33.20 -10.83
N ARG A 362 3.51 34.19 -10.25
CA ARG A 362 3.81 34.71 -8.92
C ARG A 362 3.33 33.72 -7.88
N THR A 363 4.14 33.52 -6.84
CA THR A 363 3.78 32.66 -5.70
C THR A 363 3.25 33.51 -4.56
N TYR A 364 2.04 33.20 -4.12
CA TYR A 364 1.35 33.86 -3.02
C TYR A 364 1.44 32.99 -1.76
N PHE A 365 1.81 33.61 -0.64
CA PHE A 365 1.79 32.99 0.68
C PHE A 365 0.85 33.75 1.60
N PHE A 366 0.03 33.03 2.34
CA PHE A 366 -0.95 33.60 3.24
C PHE A 366 -0.56 33.30 4.67
N LYS A 367 -0.49 34.33 5.53
CA LYS A 367 -0.28 34.14 6.96
C LYS A 367 -1.03 35.20 7.76
N GLY A 368 -1.87 34.77 8.70
CA GLY A 368 -2.63 35.69 9.54
C GLY A 368 -3.61 36.49 8.70
N ASP A 369 -3.42 37.81 8.72
CA ASP A 369 -4.18 38.80 7.97
C ASP A 369 -3.38 39.43 6.81
N ARG A 370 -2.31 38.75 6.36
CA ARG A 370 -1.41 39.25 5.32
C ARG A 370 -1.19 38.24 4.19
N VAL A 371 -0.91 38.78 3.01
CA VAL A 371 -0.53 38.03 1.80
C VAL A 371 0.83 38.52 1.35
N TRP A 372 1.78 37.62 1.13
CA TRP A 372 3.07 37.88 0.48
C TRP A 372 3.00 37.40 -0.96
N ARG A 373 3.72 38.07 -1.86
CA ARG A 373 3.82 37.67 -3.27
C ARG A 373 5.27 37.73 -3.73
N TYR A 374 5.74 36.64 -4.32
CA TYR A 374 7.10 36.50 -4.80
C TYR A 374 7.13 36.28 -6.31
N ASN A 375 8.11 36.91 -6.96
CA ASN A 375 8.64 36.48 -8.24
C ASN A 375 9.82 35.55 -7.99
N ASN A 376 9.62 34.24 -8.14
CA ASN A 376 10.60 33.24 -7.73
C ASN A 376 11.01 33.39 -6.26
N ASN A 377 12.17 33.99 -5.99
CA ASN A 377 12.74 34.27 -4.67
C ASN A 377 12.74 35.75 -4.28
N VAL A 378 12.28 36.65 -5.17
CA VAL A 378 12.23 38.10 -4.93
C VAL A 378 10.84 38.50 -4.42
N LEU A 379 10.78 39.14 -3.24
CA LEU A 379 9.54 39.69 -2.70
C LEU A 379 9.16 40.93 -3.51
N ASP A 380 7.90 41.00 -3.96
CA ASP A 380 7.43 42.17 -4.68
C ASP A 380 7.30 43.38 -3.74
N SER A 381 7.75 44.56 -4.18
CA SER A 381 7.87 45.79 -3.37
C SER A 381 6.60 46.19 -2.60
N ASN A 382 5.43 45.92 -3.17
CA ASN A 382 4.14 46.26 -2.57
C ASN A 382 3.57 45.17 -1.65
N TYR A 383 4.38 44.17 -1.28
CA TYR A 383 3.99 43.05 -0.44
C TYR A 383 4.86 42.97 0.84
N PRO A 384 4.30 42.49 1.96
CA PRO A 384 2.97 41.90 2.10
C PRO A 384 1.82 42.91 2.20
N ILE A 385 0.71 42.61 1.54
CA ILE A 385 -0.54 43.38 1.69
C ILE A 385 -1.37 42.85 2.86
N LYS A 386 -2.19 43.72 3.46
CA LYS A 386 -3.24 43.31 4.41
C LYS A 386 -4.44 42.75 3.64
N ILE A 387 -5.14 41.76 4.19
CA ILE A 387 -6.35 41.21 3.58
C ILE A 387 -7.56 42.15 3.66
N LYS A 388 -7.53 43.17 4.54
CA LYS A 388 -8.62 44.16 4.67
C LYS A 388 -8.86 44.81 3.30
N GLY A 389 -10.11 44.80 2.83
CA GLY A 389 -10.49 45.32 1.52
C GLY A 389 -10.38 44.34 0.34
N THR A 390 -9.79 43.15 0.55
CA THR A 390 -9.70 42.10 -0.50
C THR A 390 -10.89 41.14 -0.49
N GLY A 391 -11.62 41.06 0.63
CA GLY A 391 -12.67 40.05 0.86
C GLY A 391 -12.16 38.67 1.30
N LEU A 392 -10.84 38.46 1.37
CA LEU A 392 -10.25 37.21 1.83
C LEU A 392 -10.47 36.97 3.34
N PRO A 393 -10.55 35.71 3.79
CA PRO A 393 -10.63 35.37 5.21
C PRO A 393 -9.25 35.49 5.90
N LYS A 394 -9.25 35.78 7.21
CA LYS A 394 -8.06 35.63 8.08
C LYS A 394 -7.71 34.16 8.26
N ASN A 395 -6.41 33.86 8.32
CA ASN A 395 -5.84 32.53 8.56
C ASN A 395 -6.40 31.45 7.60
N PRO A 396 -6.30 31.60 6.27
CA PRO A 396 -6.85 30.61 5.35
C PRO A 396 -6.20 29.24 5.53
N ASP A 397 -6.99 28.19 5.43
CA ASP A 397 -6.58 26.82 5.73
C ASP A 397 -5.76 26.18 4.59
N ALA A 398 -6.12 26.48 3.34
CA ALA A 398 -5.47 25.96 2.14
C ALA A 398 -5.74 26.88 0.94
N ALA A 399 -4.94 26.75 -0.12
CA ALA A 399 -5.12 27.47 -1.37
C ALA A 399 -4.68 26.61 -2.55
N LEU A 400 -5.37 26.71 -3.70
CA LEU A 400 -4.94 26.05 -4.94
C LEU A 400 -5.41 26.82 -6.18
N VAL A 401 -4.84 26.49 -7.34
CA VAL A 401 -5.35 26.93 -8.64
C VAL A 401 -6.27 25.87 -9.20
N TRP A 402 -7.51 26.24 -9.52
CA TRP A 402 -8.55 25.29 -9.93
C TRP A 402 -9.38 25.73 -11.12
N GLY A 403 -10.00 24.74 -11.77
CA GLY A 403 -10.99 24.89 -12.83
C GLY A 403 -10.36 25.19 -14.20
N PRO A 404 -11.19 25.24 -15.25
CA PRO A 404 -10.74 25.53 -16.62
C PRO A 404 -10.16 26.94 -16.75
N LYS A 405 -10.62 27.88 -15.92
CA LYS A 405 -10.13 29.27 -15.87
C LYS A 405 -8.96 29.49 -14.90
N ASN A 406 -8.33 28.42 -14.39
CA ASN A 406 -7.16 28.48 -13.51
C ASN A 406 -7.26 29.54 -12.40
N ARG A 407 -8.41 29.58 -11.72
CA ARG A 407 -8.71 30.59 -10.70
C ARG A 407 -8.02 30.23 -9.38
N ILE A 408 -7.59 31.24 -8.63
CA ILE A 408 -7.07 31.03 -7.27
C ILE A 408 -8.25 30.81 -6.32
N VAL A 409 -8.27 29.64 -5.69
CA VAL A 409 -9.28 29.23 -4.71
C VAL A 409 -8.66 29.18 -3.32
N ILE A 410 -9.29 29.83 -2.35
CA ILE A 410 -8.85 29.91 -0.95
C ILE A 410 -9.88 29.21 -0.07
N PHE A 411 -9.45 28.34 0.83
CA PHE A 411 -10.31 27.57 1.73
C PHE A 411 -10.17 28.05 3.17
N ARG A 412 -11.28 28.12 3.91
CA ARG A 412 -11.29 28.38 5.35
C ARG A 412 -12.53 27.79 6.02
N GLY A 413 -12.31 26.93 7.01
CA GLY A 413 -13.35 26.25 7.75
C GLY A 413 -14.22 25.41 6.83
N LYS A 414 -15.50 25.79 6.72
CA LYS A 414 -16.50 25.12 5.88
C LYS A 414 -16.73 25.81 4.53
N LYS A 415 -15.97 26.86 4.24
CA LYS A 415 -16.19 27.79 3.14
C LYS A 415 -14.96 27.88 2.23
N PHE A 416 -15.18 28.30 0.99
CA PHE A 416 -14.13 28.66 0.05
C PHE A 416 -14.47 29.96 -0.70
N TRP A 417 -13.43 30.64 -1.18
CA TRP A 417 -13.47 31.91 -1.90
C TRP A 417 -12.71 31.76 -3.21
N VAL A 418 -13.19 32.42 -4.27
CA VAL A 418 -12.41 32.61 -5.50
C VAL A 418 -11.84 34.02 -5.46
N TRP A 419 -10.52 34.13 -5.59
CA TRP A 419 -9.80 35.39 -5.53
C TRP A 419 -9.24 35.75 -6.91
N ASN A 420 -9.44 37.00 -7.32
CA ASN A 420 -8.88 37.55 -8.54
C ASN A 420 -7.59 38.31 -8.20
N GLU A 421 -6.46 37.82 -8.71
CA GLU A 421 -5.15 38.40 -8.41
C GLU A 421 -4.89 39.76 -9.08
N PHE A 422 -5.63 40.10 -10.13
CA PHE A 422 -5.49 41.36 -10.86
C PHE A 422 -6.26 42.49 -10.15
N THR A 423 -7.51 42.24 -9.78
CA THR A 423 -8.32 43.20 -9.01
C THR A 423 -8.02 43.16 -7.51
N ARG A 424 -7.31 42.12 -7.05
CA ARG A 424 -7.02 41.80 -5.64
C ARG A 424 -8.28 41.64 -4.79
N ARG A 425 -9.42 41.33 -5.41
CA ARG A 425 -10.71 41.15 -4.74
C ARG A 425 -11.25 39.74 -4.93
N VAL A 426 -12.02 39.29 -3.96
CA VAL A 426 -12.84 38.09 -4.06
C VAL A 426 -13.94 38.32 -5.10
N ASP A 427 -14.20 37.31 -5.92
CA ASP A 427 -15.27 37.33 -6.91
C ASP A 427 -16.65 37.44 -6.26
N MET A 428 -17.58 38.11 -6.94
CA MET A 428 -18.96 38.24 -6.50
C MET A 428 -19.61 36.85 -6.33
N GLY A 429 -20.41 36.68 -5.26
CA GLY A 429 -21.08 35.42 -4.95
C GLY A 429 -20.26 34.42 -4.11
N PHE A 430 -19.08 34.83 -3.61
CA PHE A 430 -18.29 34.08 -2.64
C PHE A 430 -18.33 34.75 -1.26
N PRO A 431 -18.18 33.98 -0.15
CA PRO A 431 -17.82 32.56 -0.11
C PRO A 431 -18.96 31.58 -0.37
N LYS A 432 -18.59 30.36 -0.79
CA LYS A 432 -19.49 29.21 -0.96
C LYS A 432 -19.12 28.08 0.01
N LEU A 433 -20.07 27.18 0.29
CA LEU A 433 -19.83 26.03 1.18
C LEU A 433 -19.04 24.93 0.45
N ILE A 434 -18.03 24.37 1.13
CA ILE A 434 -17.20 23.28 0.57
C ILE A 434 -18.08 22.08 0.22
N ARG A 435 -18.93 21.62 1.16
CA ARG A 435 -19.82 20.45 0.99
C ARG A 435 -20.72 20.52 -0.26
N LYS A 436 -21.05 21.72 -0.74
CA LYS A 436 -21.96 21.91 -1.89
C LYS A 436 -21.26 21.77 -3.24
N TYR A 437 -19.96 22.05 -3.31
CA TYR A 437 -19.22 22.13 -4.58
C TYR A 437 -18.00 21.20 -4.66
N TRP A 438 -17.56 20.67 -3.52
CA TRP A 438 -16.39 19.81 -3.40
C TRP A 438 -16.83 18.50 -2.73
N HIS A 439 -17.60 17.69 -3.46
CA HIS A 439 -18.27 16.52 -2.89
C HIS A 439 -17.23 15.52 -2.33
N GLY A 440 -17.39 15.14 -1.07
CA GLY A 440 -16.46 14.24 -0.36
C GLY A 440 -15.22 14.91 0.24
N VAL A 441 -14.96 16.19 -0.05
CA VAL A 441 -13.84 16.94 0.56
C VAL A 441 -14.21 17.36 1.99
N PRO A 442 -13.33 17.13 2.99
CA PRO A 442 -13.61 17.53 4.36
C PRO A 442 -13.45 19.05 4.57
N ASN A 443 -14.13 19.58 5.58
CA ASN A 443 -13.91 20.95 6.07
C ASN A 443 -12.59 21.04 6.86
N HIS A 444 -12.09 22.26 7.12
CA HIS A 444 -10.87 22.51 7.90
C HIS A 444 -9.66 21.74 7.35
N LEU A 445 -9.28 22.09 6.11
CA LEU A 445 -8.17 21.48 5.41
C LEU A 445 -6.83 21.88 6.03
N ASP A 446 -5.79 21.07 5.82
CA ASP A 446 -4.41 21.43 6.16
C ASP A 446 -3.67 22.04 4.97
N ALA A 447 -3.92 21.49 3.77
CA ALA A 447 -3.35 21.94 2.51
C ALA A 447 -4.22 21.46 1.34
N ALA A 448 -4.02 22.04 0.16
CA ALA A 448 -4.64 21.62 -1.08
C ALA A 448 -3.75 22.00 -2.27
N LEU A 449 -3.82 21.24 -3.36
CA LEU A 449 -2.85 21.31 -4.45
C LEU A 449 -3.48 20.74 -5.72
N ARG A 450 -3.49 21.49 -6.83
CA ARG A 450 -3.61 20.89 -8.16
C ARG A 450 -2.21 20.58 -8.66
N TRP A 451 -1.92 19.31 -8.84
CA TRP A 451 -0.56 18.85 -9.08
C TRP A 451 -0.20 18.86 -10.57
N LYS A 452 1.08 18.61 -10.89
CA LYS A 452 1.59 18.65 -12.27
C LYS A 452 0.94 17.63 -13.21
N ASN A 453 0.28 16.59 -12.66
CA ASN A 453 -0.50 15.62 -13.43
C ASN A 453 -1.94 16.07 -13.69
N GLY A 454 -2.30 17.31 -13.39
CA GLY A 454 -3.64 17.86 -13.59
C GLY A 454 -4.63 17.53 -12.48
N ILE A 455 -4.29 16.61 -11.58
CA ILE A 455 -5.21 16.10 -10.55
C ILE A 455 -5.18 16.99 -9.31
N THR A 456 -6.36 17.25 -8.74
CA THR A 456 -6.51 17.99 -7.49
C THR A 456 -6.42 17.07 -6.26
N TYR A 457 -5.66 17.49 -5.25
CA TYR A 457 -5.48 16.78 -3.98
C TYR A 457 -5.78 17.69 -2.79
N PHE A 458 -6.51 17.16 -1.81
CA PHE A 458 -6.83 17.81 -0.54
C PHE A 458 -6.19 17.06 0.61
N PHE A 459 -5.67 17.76 1.61
CA PHE A 459 -4.95 17.16 2.73
C PHE A 459 -5.60 17.55 4.05
N LYS A 460 -5.77 16.58 4.94
CA LYS A 460 -6.30 16.79 6.29
C LYS A 460 -5.87 15.67 7.24
N SER A 461 -5.39 16.04 8.42
CA SER A 461 -5.07 15.14 9.54
C SER A 461 -4.13 13.98 9.18
N GLY A 462 -3.15 14.22 8.30
CA GLY A 462 -2.21 13.20 7.83
C GLY A 462 -2.78 12.27 6.75
N TYR A 463 -3.95 12.59 6.22
CA TYR A 463 -4.61 11.91 5.12
C TYR A 463 -4.77 12.85 3.93
N TYR A 464 -4.95 12.29 2.74
CA TYR A 464 -5.26 13.06 1.54
C TYR A 464 -6.39 12.44 0.74
N TRP A 465 -7.10 13.28 0.00
CA TRP A 465 -8.17 12.94 -0.93
C TRP A 465 -7.72 13.31 -2.33
N LYS A 466 -7.85 12.37 -3.27
CA LYS A 466 -7.81 12.67 -4.69
C LYS A 466 -9.19 13.16 -5.12
N PHE A 467 -9.24 14.28 -5.81
CA PHE A 467 -10.47 14.85 -6.35
C PHE A 467 -10.50 14.65 -7.87
N GLU A 468 -11.61 14.12 -8.36
CA GLU A 468 -11.86 13.91 -9.78
C GLU A 468 -12.58 15.16 -10.29
N ASP A 469 -11.80 16.07 -10.87
CA ASP A 469 -12.28 17.39 -11.28
C ASP A 469 -13.47 17.29 -12.24
N ASP A 470 -13.46 16.34 -13.18
CA ASP A 470 -14.55 16.11 -14.15
C ASP A 470 -15.84 15.58 -13.50
N LEU A 471 -15.73 14.88 -12.37
CA LEU A 471 -16.86 14.30 -11.65
C LEU A 471 -17.27 15.15 -10.43
N GLU A 472 -16.57 16.26 -10.20
CA GLU A 472 -16.73 17.18 -9.07
C GLU A 472 -16.83 16.48 -7.69
N LYS A 473 -16.13 15.36 -7.53
CA LYS A 473 -16.15 14.56 -6.30
C LYS A 473 -14.82 13.92 -5.99
N THR A 474 -14.61 13.57 -4.73
CA THR A 474 -13.45 12.75 -4.35
C THR A 474 -13.54 11.38 -4.99
N ALA A 475 -12.41 10.90 -5.53
CA ALA A 475 -12.30 9.56 -6.07
C ALA A 475 -12.71 8.51 -5.02
N LYS A 476 -13.22 7.37 -5.49
CA LYS A 476 -13.41 6.19 -4.64
C LYS A 476 -12.07 5.83 -3.98
N CYS A 477 -12.12 5.22 -2.80
CA CYS A 477 -10.91 4.79 -2.07
C CYS A 477 -10.08 5.87 -1.40
N TYR A 478 -10.68 7.03 -1.17
CA TYR A 478 -10.05 8.11 -0.45
C TYR A 478 -10.83 8.46 0.83
N PRO A 479 -10.13 8.89 1.89
CA PRO A 479 -8.73 9.27 1.87
C PRO A 479 -7.72 8.13 2.00
N ARG A 480 -6.46 8.47 1.66
CA ARG A 480 -5.28 7.62 1.86
C ARG A 480 -4.26 8.29 2.78
N PRO A 481 -3.42 7.53 3.51
CA PRO A 481 -2.33 8.08 4.34
C PRO A 481 -1.32 8.92 3.55
N VAL A 482 -1.05 10.14 3.99
CA VAL A 482 0.01 11.00 3.40
C VAL A 482 1.39 10.38 3.59
N ALA A 483 1.62 9.76 4.75
CA ALA A 483 2.93 9.22 5.09
C ALA A 483 3.39 8.12 4.12
N LEU A 484 2.50 7.19 3.75
CA LEU A 484 2.79 6.11 2.80
C LEU A 484 2.90 6.63 1.37
N TYR A 485 1.92 7.44 0.94
CA TYR A 485 1.77 7.81 -0.47
C TYR A 485 2.55 9.04 -0.91
N TRP A 486 2.88 9.93 0.03
CA TRP A 486 3.59 11.18 -0.26
C TRP A 486 4.94 11.27 0.47
N SER A 487 5.24 10.47 1.49
CA SER A 487 6.51 10.60 2.24
C SER A 487 7.37 9.33 2.32
N SER A 488 6.92 8.22 1.72
CA SER A 488 7.60 6.90 1.72
C SER A 488 7.84 6.35 3.12
N CYS A 489 7.04 6.82 4.07
CA CYS A 489 7.09 6.35 5.44
C CYS A 489 6.06 5.26 5.57
N GLY A 490 6.40 4.14 6.17
CA GLY A 490 5.50 3.02 6.11
C GLY A 490 4.23 3.14 6.95
N GLY A 491 3.97 4.23 7.70
CA GLY A 491 2.72 4.41 8.47
C GLY A 491 2.31 5.85 8.73
N THR A 492 1.02 6.08 9.07
CA THR A 492 0.43 7.42 9.29
C THR A 492 1.08 8.22 10.42
N SER A 493 0.87 9.55 10.39
CA SER A 493 1.32 10.48 11.41
C SER A 493 0.66 10.35 12.78
N LEU A 494 -0.47 9.64 12.89
CA LEU A 494 -1.30 9.61 14.10
C LEU A 494 -0.63 8.85 15.26
N GLU A 495 0.14 7.81 14.98
CA GLU A 495 0.82 7.02 16.02
C GLU A 495 2.05 7.73 16.62
N ARG A 496 2.55 8.79 15.98
CA ARG A 496 3.67 9.58 16.54
C ARG A 496 3.22 10.65 17.54
N TYR A 497 1.91 10.90 17.67
CA TYR A 497 1.36 11.89 18.60
C TYR A 497 0.71 11.27 19.85
N GLY A 498 0.86 9.95 20.04
CA GLY A 498 0.33 9.22 21.18
C GLY A 498 1.33 8.19 21.71
N THR A 499 2.30 8.69 22.48
CA THR A 499 2.81 8.08 23.71
C THR A 499 3.05 9.22 24.67
#